data_AF-A0AAU4Z1L8-F1
#
_entry.id   AF-A0AAU4Z1L8-F1
#
_cell.length_a   1.000
_cell.length_b   1.000
_cell.length_c   1.000
_cell.angle_alpha   90.00
_cell.angle_beta   90.00
_cell.angle_gamma   90.00
#
_symmetry.space_group_name_H-M   'P 1'
#
loop_
_entity.id
_entity.type
_entity.pdbx_description
1 polymer ?
#
loop_
_entity_poly.entity_id
_entity_poly.type
_entity_poly.pdbx_seq_one_letter_code
_entity_poly.pdbx_strand_id
1 'polypeptide(L)' 'MTVRDLPPVSDLTEQQQRGWSCVWCRTALTVGEDQDLGEKRARPDGGAAYSWFPRACSDAAACADREAEQVP' A
#
# COMPACT_ATOMS: atom_id res chain seq x y z
N MET A 1 17.35 -3.78 -4.27
CA MET A 1 15.95 -3.33 -4.06
C MET A 1 15.85 -2.89 -2.61
N THR A 2 15.76 -1.59 -2.36
CA THR A 2 15.48 -1.07 -1.02
C THR A 2 14.06 -1.48 -0.66
N VAL A 3 13.91 -2.40 0.29
CA VAL A 3 12.60 -2.79 0.81
C VAL A 3 12.08 -1.61 1.61
N ARG A 4 11.12 -0.89 1.05
CA ARG A 4 10.44 0.21 1.74
C ARG A 4 9.46 -0.39 2.73
N ASP A 5 9.51 0.05 3.99
CA ASP A 5 8.59 -0.43 5.01
C ASP A 5 7.14 -0.12 4.63
N LEU A 6 6.28 -1.10 4.91
CA LEU A 6 4.85 -0.96 4.70
C LEU A 6 4.26 -0.09 5.82
N PRO A 7 3.36 0.86 5.47
CA PRO A 7 2.60 1.57 6.49
C PRO A 7 1.77 0.59 7.34
N PRO A 8 1.49 0.92 8.60
CA PRO A 8 0.57 0.15 9.42
C PRO A 8 -0.77 0.00 8.71
N VAL A 9 -1.30 -1.22 8.65
CA VAL A 9 -2.58 -1.47 7.96
C VAL A 9 -3.75 -0.68 8.55
N SER A 10 -3.66 -0.33 9.85
CA SER A 10 -4.61 0.50 10.58
C SER A 10 -4.70 1.92 10.04
N ASP A 11 -3.62 2.40 9.43
CA ASP A 11 -3.49 3.79 8.97
C ASP A 11 -3.88 3.92 7.49
N LEU A 12 -4.16 2.78 6.85
CA LEU A 12 -4.53 2.69 5.45
C LEU A 12 -6.03 2.83 5.25
N THR A 13 -6.40 3.53 4.18
CA THR A 13 -7.79 3.53 3.71
C THR A 13 -8.21 2.14 3.21
N GLU A 14 -9.51 1.87 3.18
CA GLU A 14 -10.04 0.60 2.66
C GLU A 14 -9.58 0.34 1.21
N GLN A 15 -9.46 1.39 0.39
CA GLN A 15 -8.98 1.27 -0.99
C GLN A 15 -7.52 0.80 -1.05
N GLN A 16 -6.66 1.27 -0.15
CA GLN A 16 -5.27 0.82 -0.07
C GLN A 16 -5.18 -0.61 0.48
N GLN A 17 -5.96 -0.95 1.51
CA GLN A 17 -5.98 -2.31 2.09
C GLN A 17 -6.43 -3.37 1.08
N ARG A 18 -7.39 -3.02 0.21
CA ARG A 18 -7.88 -3.89 -0.88
C ARG A 18 -6.98 -3.89 -2.12
N GLY A 19 -5.91 -3.09 -2.14
CA GLY A 19 -4.99 -2.99 -3.27
C GLY A 19 -5.55 -2.23 -4.49
N TRP A 20 -6.61 -1.44 -4.31
CA TRP A 20 -7.16 -0.57 -5.37
C TRP A 20 -6.38 0.73 -5.51
N SER A 21 -5.64 1.09 -4.47
CA SER A 21 -4.80 2.28 -4.46
C SER A 21 -3.42 1.93 -3.92
N CYS A 22 -2.41 2.66 -4.40
CA CYS A 22 -1.04 2.48 -3.95
C CYS A 22 -0.96 2.63 -2.43
N VAL A 23 -0.32 1.64 -1.78
CA VAL A 23 -0.17 1.60 -0.32
C VAL A 23 0.53 2.83 0.24
N TRP A 24 1.36 3.51 -0.57
CA TRP A 24 2.06 4.74 -0.19
C TRP A 24 1.35 6.00 -0.73
N CYS A 25 1.38 6.22 -2.05
CA CYS A 25 0.91 7.47 -2.65
C CYS A 25 -0.60 7.54 -2.93
N ARG A 26 -1.41 6.57 -2.48
CA ARG A 26 -2.89 6.58 -2.60
C ARG A 26 -3.47 6.70 -4.02
N THR A 27 -2.63 6.77 -5.06
CA THR A 27 -3.07 6.81 -6.46
C THR A 27 -3.81 5.53 -6.79
N ALA A 28 -4.95 5.66 -7.48
CA ALA A 28 -5.69 4.52 -7.99
C ALA A 28 -4.78 3.67 -8.89
N LEU A 29 -4.76 2.36 -8.64
CA LEU A 29 -3.95 1.42 -9.38
C LEU A 29 -4.73 0.89 -10.58
N THR A 30 -4.04 0.85 -11.71
CA THR A 30 -4.49 0.27 -12.98
C THR A 30 -3.79 -1.07 -13.18
N VAL A 31 -4.50 -2.03 -13.76
CA VAL A 31 -3.95 -3.37 -14.00
C VAL A 31 -2.70 -3.27 -14.88
N GLY A 32 -1.57 -3.76 -14.37
CA GLY A 32 -0.29 -3.76 -15.07
C GLY A 32 0.64 -2.58 -14.74
N GLU A 33 0.15 -1.56 -14.03
CA GLU A 33 0.97 -0.50 -13.45
C GLU A 33 1.14 -0.65 -11.93
N ASP A 34 0.63 -1.77 -11.39
CA ASP A 34 0.73 -2.15 -10.00
C ASP A 34 1.74 -3.28 -9.77
N GLN A 35 2.42 -3.21 -8.62
CA GLN A 35 3.26 -4.26 -8.10
C GLN A 35 2.59 -4.85 -6.86
N ASP A 36 2.30 -6.15 -6.93
CA ASP A 36 1.87 -6.93 -5.77
C ASP A 36 3.07 -7.15 -4.85
N LEU A 37 2.99 -6.68 -3.61
CA LEU A 37 4.06 -6.81 -2.62
C LEU A 37 4.00 -8.15 -1.87
N GLY A 38 3.12 -9.04 -2.30
CA GLY A 38 2.87 -10.36 -1.73
C GLY A 38 2.08 -10.30 -0.44
N GLU A 39 1.62 -11.47 0.00
CA GLU A 39 0.84 -11.63 1.22
C GLU A 39 1.54 -10.99 2.44
N LYS A 40 0.74 -10.28 3.23
CA LYS A 40 1.09 -9.78 4.55
C LYS A 40 0.03 -10.25 5.54
N ARG A 41 0.43 -10.38 6.80
CA ARG A 41 -0.50 -10.69 7.88
C ARG A 41 -0.66 -9.48 8.77
N ALA A 42 -1.91 -9.20 9.09
CA ALA A 42 -2.28 -8.20 10.08
C ALA A 42 -3.04 -8.90 11.20
N ARG A 43 -2.85 -8.40 12.43
CA ARG A 43 -3.64 -8.78 13.58
C ARG A 43 -4.09 -7.50 14.29
N PRO A 44 -5.36 -7.09 14.12
CA PRO A 44 -5.88 -5.94 14.83
C PRO A 44 -6.07 -6.29 16.31
N ASP A 45 -5.97 -5.29 17.18
CA ASP A 45 -6.21 -5.46 18.60
C ASP A 45 -7.64 -5.94 18.86
N GLY A 46 -7.78 -7.05 19.57
CA GLY A 46 -9.08 -7.67 19.86
C GLY A 46 -9.76 -8.38 18.68
N GLY A 47 -9.12 -8.46 17.51
CA GLY A 47 -9.70 -9.10 16.33
C GLY A 47 -8.95 -10.36 15.85
N ALA A 48 -9.51 -11.00 14.83
CA ALA A 48 -8.89 -12.13 14.17
C ALA A 48 -7.74 -11.67 13.27
N ALA A 49 -6.66 -12.46 13.20
CA ALA A 49 -5.63 -12.24 12.21
C ALA A 49 -6.20 -12.45 10.80
N TYR A 50 -5.79 -11.60 9.86
CA TYR A 50 -6.19 -11.69 8.46
C TYR A 50 -4.99 -11.48 7.55
N SER A 51 -5.10 -12.06 6.35
CA SER A 51 -4.14 -11.83 5.27
C SER A 51 -4.61 -10.68 4.40
N TRP A 52 -3.66 -9.89 3.92
CA TRP A 52 -3.89 -8.81 2.97
C TRP A 52 -2.75 -8.74 1.97
N PHE A 53 -3.00 -8.15 0.81
CA PHE A 53 -2.11 -8.17 -0.35
C PHE A 53 -1.84 -6.74 -0.80
N PRO A 54 -0.93 -6.02 -0.11
CA PRO A 54 -0.65 -4.63 -0.43
C PRO A 54 -0.11 -4.49 -1.85
N ARG A 55 -0.59 -3.45 -2.53
CA ARG A 55 -0.16 -3.12 -3.89
C ARG A 55 0.46 -1.74 -3.94
N ALA A 56 1.47 -1.59 -4.78
CA ALA A 56 2.19 -0.34 -4.97
C ALA A 56 2.29 0.02 -6.46
N CYS A 57 2.68 1.25 -6.76
CA CYS A 57 3.00 1.62 -8.14
C CYS A 57 4.27 0.89 -8.60
N SER A 58 4.31 0.51 -9.88
CA SER A 58 5.51 -0.06 -10.51
C SER A 58 6.66 0.96 -10.60
N ASP A 59 6.36 2.24 -10.82
CA ASP A 59 7.32 3.34 -10.77
C ASP A 59 7.47 3.86 -9.33
N ALA A 60 8.54 3.42 -8.68
CA ALA A 60 8.87 3.81 -7.30
C ALA A 60 9.26 5.29 -7.17
N ALA A 61 9.90 5.88 -8.18
CA ALA A 61 10.33 7.29 -8.13
C ALA A 61 9.13 8.22 -8.21
N ALA A 62 8.28 8.03 -9.23
CA ALA A 62 7.06 8.81 -9.37
C ALA A 62 6.09 8.61 -8.19
N CYS A 63 6.10 7.42 -7.56
CA CYS A 63 5.34 7.16 -6.34
C CYS A 63 5.84 8.00 -5.16
N ALA A 64 7.16 8.10 -4.96
CA ALA A 64 7.74 8.88 -3.88
C ALA A 64 7.43 10.37 -4.04
N ASP A 65 7.50 10.90 -5.26
CA ASP A 65 7.16 12.30 -5.55
C ASP A 65 5.69 12.61 -5.19
N ARG A 66 4.77 11.75 -5.62
CA ARG A 66 3.33 11.90 -5.31
C ARG A 66 3.05 11.84 -3.82
N GLU A 67 3.73 10.96 -3.09
CA GLU A 67 3.56 10.84 -1.65
C GLU A 67 4.09 12.07 -0.90
N ALA A 68 5.22 12.62 -1.32
CA ALA A 68 5.77 13.85 -0.76
C ALA A 68 4.81 15.03 -0.93
N GLU A 69 4.14 15.13 -2.08
CA GLU A 69 3.12 16.16 -2.36
C GLU A 69 1.83 15.99 -1.52
N GLN A 70 1.61 14.82 -0.92
CA GLN A 70 0.42 14.52 -0.10
C GLN A 70 0.59 14.85 1.39
N VAL A 71 1.80 15.24 1.81
CA VAL A 71 2.06 15.69 3.18
C VAL A 71 1.55 17.13 3.32
N PRO A 72 0.56 17.39 4.19
CA PRO A 72 0.04 18.74 4.41
C PRO A 72 1.06 19.66 5.10
#